data_AF-R1FP76-F1
#
_entry.id   AF-R1FP76-F1
#
_cell.length_a   1.000
_cell.length_b   1.000
_cell.length_c   1.000
_cell.angle_alpha   90.00
_cell.angle_beta   90.00
_cell.angle_gamma   90.00
#
_symmetry.space_group_name_H-M   'P 1'
#
loop_
_entity.id
_entity.type
_entity.pdbx_description
1 polymer ?
#
loop_
_entity_poly.entity_id
_entity_poly.type
_entity_poly.pdbx_seq_one_letter_code
_entity_poly.pdbx_strand_id
1 'polypeptide(L)'
;MFREPNMNTLAPTVVEPLLRPPPPTSPPPPPPSHTSLHGHYVTERVKNAVDGCVNVFVDAGASIGVHTRFLFEPAFYNDSKFVAVFDRVFGVDRNLTCSLGFEPNPIHKARHEKMQRVYARMGWRYTFFPMALGTASEELVFHENGDFEDNGKDNEYWGFGVTNFNEAFRGASNRTGQNLIVRVPSVSFDEILSQISRRAMPSIHPRGRVIVKMDIEGLEFAVVPQVVASGNLCRVVDWISVEWHPKLAPLRLHSNQRLHLDTILNAQTTASVLKGAIKDGLRAAGCRTEVRPMDDESYLHDRVPLPVLGGAL
;
A
#
# COMPACT_ATOMS: atom_id res chain seq x y z
N MET A 1 -19.68 105.60 -35.99
CA MET A 1 -18.40 104.92 -36.29
C MET A 1 -18.56 103.48 -35.81
N PHE A 2 -18.75 102.54 -36.74
CA PHE A 2 -18.93 101.10 -36.48
C PHE A 2 -17.57 100.39 -36.49
N ARG A 3 -17.41 99.32 -35.69
CA ARG A 3 -16.47 98.21 -35.99
C ARG A 3 -16.82 96.92 -35.25
N GLU A 4 -16.40 95.83 -35.89
CA GLU A 4 -16.92 94.46 -35.97
C GLU A 4 -16.28 93.41 -35.03
N PRO A 5 -16.80 92.15 -35.01
CA PRO A 5 -16.46 91.10 -34.05
C PRO A 5 -15.44 90.05 -34.57
N ASN A 6 -15.07 89.08 -33.71
CA ASN A 6 -14.05 88.06 -33.98
C ASN A 6 -14.53 86.62 -33.64
N MET A 7 -14.05 85.62 -34.38
CA MET A 7 -14.65 84.27 -34.54
C MET A 7 -13.65 83.12 -34.19
N ASN A 8 -14.18 82.08 -33.50
CA ASN A 8 -13.83 80.63 -33.41
C ASN A 8 -12.41 80.13 -33.06
N THR A 9 -12.14 79.37 -31.98
CA THR A 9 -12.44 77.95 -31.54
C THR A 9 -11.80 76.79 -32.34
N LEU A 10 -10.78 76.16 -31.74
CA LEU A 10 -10.29 74.80 -32.01
C LEU A 10 -9.97 74.10 -30.67
N ALA A 11 -10.49 72.89 -30.45
CA ALA A 11 -10.30 72.08 -29.25
C ALA A 11 -9.23 70.97 -29.48
N PRO A 12 -8.47 70.56 -28.45
CA PRO A 12 -7.54 69.44 -28.56
C PRO A 12 -8.21 68.08 -28.27
N THR A 13 -7.88 67.09 -29.11
CA THR A 13 -8.35 65.70 -29.08
C THR A 13 -7.68 64.91 -27.96
N VAL A 14 -8.46 64.32 -27.04
CA VAL A 14 -7.98 63.36 -26.03
C VAL A 14 -8.05 61.95 -26.62
N VAL A 15 -6.93 61.24 -26.66
CA VAL A 15 -6.86 59.83 -27.08
C VAL A 15 -7.05 58.97 -25.84
N GLU A 16 -8.17 58.26 -25.79
CA GLU A 16 -8.54 57.33 -24.72
C GLU A 16 -7.79 55.99 -24.90
N PRO A 17 -7.13 55.42 -23.87
CA PRO A 17 -6.44 54.15 -24.00
C PRO A 17 -7.46 53.00 -23.99
N LEU A 18 -7.52 52.24 -25.09
CA LEU A 18 -8.30 51.01 -25.21
C LEU A 18 -7.87 50.00 -24.13
N LEU A 19 -8.75 49.79 -23.14
CA LEU A 19 -8.65 48.71 -22.16
C LEU A 19 -8.57 47.37 -22.89
N ARG A 20 -7.46 46.63 -22.70
CA ARG A 20 -7.35 45.26 -23.18
C ARG A 20 -8.38 44.38 -22.46
N PRO A 21 -9.08 43.48 -23.17
CA PRO A 21 -9.97 42.53 -22.52
C PRO A 21 -9.17 41.63 -21.56
N PRO A 22 -9.75 41.23 -20.42
CA PRO A 22 -9.11 40.29 -19.52
C PRO A 22 -8.81 38.97 -20.24
N PRO A 23 -7.72 38.28 -19.87
CA PRO A 23 -7.40 36.98 -20.45
C PRO A 23 -8.58 36.01 -20.20
N PRO A 24 -8.89 35.11 -21.15
CA PRO A 24 -9.93 34.12 -20.95
C PRO A 24 -9.60 33.32 -19.69
N THR A 25 -10.53 33.31 -18.74
CA THR A 25 -10.45 32.48 -17.54
C THR A 25 -10.27 31.04 -18.01
N SER A 26 -9.16 30.40 -17.59
CA SER A 26 -8.92 28.99 -17.85
C SER A 26 -10.16 28.18 -17.44
N PRO A 27 -10.62 27.23 -18.27
CA PRO A 27 -11.74 26.38 -17.87
C PRO A 27 -11.42 25.68 -16.54
N PRO A 28 -12.43 25.47 -15.68
CA PRO A 28 -12.22 24.74 -14.44
C PRO A 28 -11.65 23.35 -14.76
N PRO A 29 -10.76 22.82 -13.90
CA PRO A 29 -10.21 21.49 -14.11
C PRO A 29 -11.36 20.48 -14.22
N PRO A 30 -11.23 19.46 -15.09
CA PRO A 30 -12.26 18.43 -15.21
C PRO A 30 -12.49 17.78 -13.84
N PRO A 31 -13.73 17.35 -13.54
CA PRO A 31 -14.02 16.63 -12.32
C PRO A 31 -13.11 15.39 -12.20
N PRO A 32 -12.65 15.05 -10.99
CA PRO A 32 -11.80 13.88 -10.79
C PRO A 32 -12.50 12.62 -11.32
N SER A 33 -11.75 11.75 -11.99
CA SER A 33 -12.26 10.46 -12.44
C SER A 33 -12.78 9.64 -11.26
N HIS A 34 -13.71 8.70 -11.51
CA HIS A 34 -14.20 7.78 -10.47
C HIS A 34 -13.06 7.03 -9.73
N THR A 35 -11.95 6.74 -10.43
CA THR A 35 -10.72 6.17 -9.86
C THR A 35 -10.02 7.12 -8.86
N SER A 36 -10.02 8.42 -9.14
CA SER A 36 -9.44 9.44 -8.25
C SER A 36 -10.27 9.65 -6.98
N LEU A 37 -11.60 9.57 -7.08
CA LEU A 37 -12.50 9.64 -5.91
C LEU A 37 -12.36 8.40 -5.01
N HIS A 38 -12.20 7.21 -5.59
CA HIS A 38 -11.99 5.99 -4.82
C HIS A 38 -10.67 6.03 -4.04
N GLY A 39 -9.56 6.44 -4.68
CA GLY A 39 -8.26 6.60 -4.01
C GLY A 39 -8.30 7.61 -2.86
N HIS A 40 -8.99 8.75 -3.03
CA HIS A 40 -9.18 9.72 -1.96
C HIS A 40 -9.92 9.12 -0.75
N TYR A 41 -11.01 8.39 -0.97
CA TYR A 41 -11.76 7.76 0.12
C TYR A 41 -10.92 6.72 0.88
N VAL A 42 -10.15 5.90 0.17
CA VAL A 42 -9.29 4.89 0.80
C VAL A 42 -8.20 5.54 1.64
N THR A 43 -7.54 6.57 1.12
CA THR A 43 -6.46 7.26 1.83
C THR A 43 -6.98 8.00 3.08
N GLU A 44 -8.18 8.58 3.02
CA GLU A 44 -8.85 9.16 4.19
C GLU A 44 -9.22 8.09 5.23
N ARG A 45 -9.75 6.94 4.79
CA ARG A 45 -10.05 5.80 5.68
C ARG A 45 -8.79 5.28 6.37
N VAL A 46 -7.65 5.22 5.69
CA VAL A 46 -6.37 4.86 6.30
C VAL A 46 -5.98 5.86 7.37
N LYS A 47 -6.05 7.17 7.09
CA LYS A 47 -5.74 8.20 8.09
C LYS A 47 -6.60 8.02 9.35
N ASN A 48 -7.91 7.89 9.16
CA ASN A 48 -8.85 7.70 10.27
C ASN A 48 -8.57 6.42 11.06
N ALA A 49 -8.17 5.34 10.38
CA ALA A 49 -7.83 4.07 11.02
C ALA A 49 -6.62 4.19 11.95
N VAL A 50 -5.63 5.03 11.61
CA VAL A 50 -4.38 5.20 12.37
C VAL A 50 -4.34 6.42 13.28
N ASP A 51 -5.31 7.34 13.19
CA ASP A 51 -5.36 8.51 14.07
C ASP A 51 -5.45 8.09 15.55
N GLY A 52 -4.60 8.66 16.40
CA GLY A 52 -4.44 8.30 17.81
C GLY A 52 -3.51 7.13 18.08
N CYS A 53 -2.98 6.45 17.04
CA CYS A 53 -1.98 5.40 17.21
C CYS A 53 -0.56 5.94 17.20
N VAL A 54 0.25 5.50 18.15
CA VAL A 54 1.68 5.74 18.19
C VAL A 54 2.37 4.79 17.23
N ASN A 55 2.09 3.49 17.30
CA ASN A 55 2.72 2.51 16.42
C ASN A 55 1.76 2.05 15.33
N VAL A 56 2.28 1.77 14.14
CA VAL A 56 1.48 1.27 13.01
C VAL A 56 2.17 0.07 12.38
N PHE A 57 1.49 -1.07 12.38
CA PHE A 57 1.84 -2.23 11.57
C PHE A 57 1.06 -2.19 10.26
N VAL A 58 1.76 -2.36 9.14
CA VAL A 58 1.15 -2.58 7.83
C VAL A 58 1.44 -3.99 7.38
N ASP A 59 0.38 -4.77 7.22
CA ASP A 59 0.39 -6.14 6.72
C ASP A 59 0.00 -6.10 5.23
N ALA A 60 1.01 -5.99 4.36
CA ALA A 60 0.85 -5.90 2.92
C ALA A 60 0.85 -7.30 2.30
N GLY A 61 -0.34 -7.75 1.88
CA GLY A 61 -0.64 -9.15 1.58
C GLY A 61 -0.85 -9.93 2.87
N ALA A 62 -1.94 -9.61 3.56
CA ALA A 62 -2.20 -10.12 4.89
C ALA A 62 -2.59 -11.60 4.93
N SER A 63 -2.91 -12.22 3.78
CA SER A 63 -3.37 -13.60 3.65
C SER A 63 -4.53 -13.89 4.61
N ILE A 64 -4.39 -14.79 5.58
CA ILE A 64 -5.42 -15.07 6.60
C ILE A 64 -5.34 -14.15 7.82
N GLY A 65 -4.45 -13.17 7.82
CA GLY A 65 -4.27 -12.16 8.86
C GLY A 65 -3.43 -12.59 10.05
N VAL A 66 -2.66 -13.68 9.94
CA VAL A 66 -1.93 -14.27 11.07
C VAL A 66 -0.89 -13.32 11.67
N HIS A 67 -0.23 -12.49 10.85
CA HIS A 67 0.74 -11.51 11.33
C HIS A 67 0.12 -10.41 12.20
N THR A 68 -1.14 -10.05 11.94
CA THR A 68 -1.89 -9.16 12.85
C THR A 68 -2.22 -9.88 14.16
N ARG A 69 -2.41 -11.20 14.15
CA ARG A 69 -2.57 -11.99 15.37
C ARG A 69 -1.28 -12.06 16.17
N PHE A 70 -0.13 -12.23 15.51
CA PHE A 70 1.19 -12.17 16.17
C PHE A 70 1.38 -10.85 16.94
N LEU A 71 0.85 -9.74 16.41
CA LEU A 71 0.94 -8.42 17.03
C LEU A 71 0.10 -8.30 18.31
N PHE A 72 -1.14 -8.79 18.30
CA PHE A 72 -2.12 -8.57 19.39
C PHE A 72 -2.28 -9.75 20.34
N GLU A 73 -1.94 -10.95 19.89
CA GLU A 73 -2.10 -12.22 20.61
C GLU A 73 -0.75 -12.98 20.75
N PRO A 74 0.38 -12.31 21.06
CA PRO A 74 1.73 -12.91 20.92
C PRO A 74 1.94 -14.19 21.74
N ALA A 75 1.22 -14.37 22.86
CA ALA A 75 1.32 -15.54 23.73
C ALA A 75 0.94 -16.87 23.05
N PHE A 76 0.17 -16.82 21.95
CA PHE A 76 -0.18 -18.00 21.16
C PHE A 76 0.82 -18.31 20.05
N TYR A 77 1.80 -17.44 19.81
CA TYR A 77 2.67 -17.47 18.63
C TYR A 77 4.16 -17.41 19.01
N ASN A 78 4.57 -18.24 19.97
CA ASN A 78 5.92 -18.22 20.55
C ASN A 78 7.03 -18.55 19.53
N ASP A 79 6.70 -19.27 18.45
CA ASP A 79 7.67 -19.63 17.41
C ASP A 79 7.76 -18.56 16.29
N SER A 80 6.92 -17.51 16.34
CA SER A 80 6.92 -16.47 15.33
C SER A 80 8.13 -15.53 15.48
N LYS A 81 8.84 -15.34 14.38
CA LYS A 81 9.92 -14.34 14.27
C LYS A 81 9.37 -12.92 14.34
N PHE A 82 8.15 -12.68 13.87
CA PHE A 82 7.51 -11.37 13.91
C PHE A 82 7.17 -10.91 15.33
N VAL A 83 6.82 -11.82 16.25
CA VAL A 83 6.62 -11.45 17.67
C VAL A 83 7.87 -10.76 18.23
N ALA A 84 9.06 -11.33 18.01
CA ALA A 84 10.32 -10.74 18.44
C ALA A 84 10.59 -9.37 17.77
N VAL A 85 10.18 -9.20 16.51
CA VAL A 85 10.31 -7.91 15.81
C VAL A 85 9.37 -6.86 16.40
N PHE A 86 8.11 -7.22 16.67
CA PHE A 86 7.17 -6.32 17.33
C PHE A 86 7.70 -5.90 18.70
N ASP A 87 8.16 -6.83 19.52
CA ASP A 87 8.71 -6.54 20.85
C ASP A 87 9.92 -5.62 20.80
N ARG A 88 10.84 -5.87 19.87
CA ARG A 88 12.02 -5.02 19.69
C ARG A 88 11.69 -3.61 19.19
N VAL A 89 10.79 -3.48 18.21
CA VAL A 89 10.57 -2.22 17.50
C VAL A 89 9.49 -1.37 18.15
N PHE A 90 8.40 -1.99 18.60
CA PHE A 90 7.27 -1.31 19.22
C PHE A 90 7.26 -1.42 20.76
N GLY A 91 7.98 -2.39 21.37
CA GLY A 91 8.06 -2.60 22.84
C GLY A 91 6.83 -3.27 23.45
N VAL A 92 6.91 -4.17 24.42
CA VAL A 92 5.79 -5.07 24.82
C VAL A 92 4.38 -4.47 25.03
N ASP A 93 4.24 -3.18 25.40
CA ASP A 93 2.95 -2.50 25.46
C ASP A 93 2.45 -2.10 24.06
N ARG A 94 1.31 -2.68 23.65
CA ARG A 94 0.70 -2.51 22.33
C ARG A 94 -0.53 -1.60 22.33
N ASN A 95 -0.89 -0.98 23.46
CA ASN A 95 -2.18 -0.28 23.63
C ASN A 95 -2.43 0.85 22.61
N LEU A 96 -1.38 1.53 22.16
CA LEU A 96 -1.47 2.59 21.14
C LEU A 96 -0.96 2.13 19.77
N THR A 97 -1.10 0.84 19.45
CA THR A 97 -0.70 0.27 18.17
C THR A 97 -1.91 -0.01 17.28
N CYS A 98 -1.81 0.40 16.02
CA CYS A 98 -2.77 0.07 14.97
C CYS A 98 -2.17 -0.98 14.03
N SER A 99 -3.01 -1.89 13.53
CA SER A 99 -2.69 -2.75 12.38
C SER A 99 -3.58 -2.40 11.19
N LEU A 100 -2.99 -2.32 10.00
CA LEU A 100 -3.67 -2.20 8.73
C LEU A 100 -3.38 -3.46 7.90
N GLY A 101 -4.42 -4.22 7.57
CA GLY A 101 -4.29 -5.40 6.71
C GLY A 101 -4.83 -5.15 5.32
N PHE A 102 -3.99 -5.33 4.31
CA PHE A 102 -4.35 -5.24 2.90
C PHE A 102 -4.33 -6.64 2.30
N GLU A 103 -5.50 -7.15 1.93
CA GLU A 103 -5.65 -8.49 1.37
C GLU A 103 -6.69 -8.46 0.25
N PRO A 104 -6.27 -8.61 -1.03
CA PRO A 104 -7.18 -8.56 -2.16
C PRO A 104 -7.95 -9.87 -2.41
N ASN A 105 -7.51 -11.02 -1.88
CA ASN A 105 -8.17 -12.30 -2.12
C ASN A 105 -9.57 -12.30 -1.46
N PRO A 106 -10.66 -12.42 -2.26
CA PRO A 106 -12.01 -12.37 -1.72
C PRO A 106 -12.33 -13.52 -0.75
N ILE A 107 -11.61 -14.65 -0.83
CA ILE A 107 -11.80 -15.80 0.07
C ILE A 107 -11.45 -15.44 1.52
N HIS A 108 -10.46 -14.57 1.73
CA HIS A 108 -10.02 -14.16 3.06
C HIS A 108 -10.89 -13.06 3.68
N LYS A 109 -11.73 -12.40 2.87
CA LYS A 109 -12.55 -11.24 3.26
C LYS A 109 -13.40 -11.50 4.50
N ALA A 110 -14.16 -12.58 4.52
CA ALA A 110 -15.08 -12.89 5.62
C ALA A 110 -14.34 -13.09 6.95
N ARG A 111 -13.15 -13.70 6.88
CA ARG A 111 -12.29 -13.94 8.03
C ARG A 111 -11.72 -12.62 8.58
N HIS A 112 -11.18 -11.77 7.73
CA HIS A 112 -10.67 -10.45 8.15
C HIS A 112 -11.76 -9.55 8.73
N GLU A 113 -12.95 -9.54 8.12
CA GLU A 113 -14.09 -8.79 8.66
C GLU A 113 -14.50 -9.31 10.04
N LYS A 114 -14.47 -10.63 10.26
CA LYS A 114 -14.72 -11.23 11.58
C LYS A 114 -13.63 -10.82 12.58
N MET A 115 -12.36 -10.92 12.20
CA MET A 115 -11.21 -10.53 13.03
C MET A 115 -11.29 -9.06 13.45
N GLN A 116 -11.56 -8.14 12.51
CA GLN A 116 -11.77 -6.72 12.78
C GLN A 116 -12.87 -6.48 13.81
N ARG A 117 -14.02 -7.16 13.68
CA ARG A 117 -15.12 -7.03 14.65
C ARG A 117 -14.75 -7.57 16.03
N VAL A 118 -14.01 -8.68 16.11
CA VAL A 118 -13.57 -9.27 17.38
C VAL A 118 -12.59 -8.35 18.08
N TYR A 119 -11.54 -7.91 17.37
CA TYR A 119 -10.48 -7.06 17.92
C TYR A 119 -10.99 -5.70 18.36
N ALA A 120 -11.93 -5.10 17.63
CA ALA A 120 -12.59 -3.87 18.07
C ALA A 120 -13.26 -4.03 19.45
N ARG A 121 -13.85 -5.20 19.74
CA ARG A 121 -14.46 -5.47 21.06
C ARG A 121 -13.44 -5.75 22.17
N MET A 122 -12.21 -6.13 21.80
CA MET A 122 -11.08 -6.30 22.71
C MET A 122 -10.34 -4.97 22.97
N GLY A 123 -10.72 -3.88 22.29
CA GLY A 123 -10.00 -2.60 22.31
C GLY A 123 -8.77 -2.56 21.39
N TRP A 124 -8.51 -3.63 20.63
CA TRP A 124 -7.44 -3.67 19.64
C TRP A 124 -7.86 -3.00 18.33
N ARG A 125 -6.91 -2.32 17.70
CA ARG A 125 -7.15 -1.48 16.53
C ARG A 125 -6.63 -2.13 15.26
N TYR A 126 -7.44 -3.02 14.68
CA TYR A 126 -7.17 -3.60 13.37
C TYR A 126 -8.16 -3.04 12.33
N THR A 127 -7.66 -2.60 11.18
CA THR A 127 -8.49 -2.21 10.04
C THR A 127 -8.13 -3.00 8.78
N PHE A 128 -9.12 -3.67 8.22
CA PHE A 128 -9.03 -4.45 7.01
C PHE A 128 -9.40 -3.63 5.76
N PHE A 129 -8.58 -3.77 4.73
CA PHE A 129 -8.77 -3.22 3.39
C PHE A 129 -8.79 -4.37 2.37
N PRO A 130 -9.95 -4.68 1.76
CA PRO A 130 -10.10 -5.74 0.76
C PRO A 130 -9.58 -5.26 -0.61
N MET A 131 -8.27 -4.97 -0.69
CA MET A 131 -7.63 -4.38 -1.86
C MET A 131 -6.13 -4.70 -1.87
N ALA A 132 -5.54 -4.65 -3.05
CA ALA A 132 -4.10 -4.81 -3.23
C ALA A 132 -3.36 -3.50 -2.92
N LEU A 133 -2.11 -3.62 -2.48
CA LEU A 133 -1.18 -2.50 -2.49
C LEU A 133 -0.43 -2.49 -3.82
N GLY A 134 -0.63 -1.42 -4.58
CA GLY A 134 -0.03 -1.20 -5.89
C GLY A 134 0.69 0.14 -5.97
N THR A 135 0.89 0.63 -7.20
CA THR A 135 1.55 1.93 -7.43
C THR A 135 0.57 3.10 -7.58
N ALA A 136 -0.71 2.80 -7.85
CA ALA A 136 -1.78 3.75 -8.06
C ALA A 136 -3.12 3.18 -7.57
N SER A 137 -4.15 4.03 -7.52
CA SER A 137 -5.54 3.57 -7.35
C SER A 137 -6.15 3.19 -8.69
N GLU A 138 -6.27 1.89 -8.92
CA GLU A 138 -6.78 1.32 -10.16
C GLU A 138 -7.41 -0.07 -9.92
N GLU A 139 -7.88 -0.71 -10.99
CA GLU A 139 -8.21 -2.12 -10.94
C GLU A 139 -7.05 -2.94 -11.48
N LEU A 140 -6.60 -3.92 -10.70
CA LEU A 140 -5.60 -4.90 -11.11
C LEU A 140 -6.28 -6.21 -11.48
N VAL A 141 -5.63 -6.94 -12.38
CA VAL A 141 -6.01 -8.31 -12.71
C VAL A 141 -5.15 -9.26 -11.90
N PHE A 142 -5.81 -10.05 -11.07
CA PHE A 142 -5.20 -11.13 -10.29
C PHE A 142 -5.69 -12.47 -10.84
N HIS A 143 -4.90 -13.50 -10.58
CA HIS A 143 -5.18 -14.87 -10.94
C HIS A 143 -5.30 -15.70 -9.67
N GLU A 144 -6.41 -16.41 -9.52
CA GLU A 144 -6.51 -17.53 -8.59
C GLU A 144 -5.79 -18.71 -9.23
N ASN A 145 -4.49 -18.80 -8.96
CA ASN A 145 -3.65 -19.84 -9.50
C ASN A 145 -3.81 -21.12 -8.66
N GLY A 146 -4.89 -21.86 -8.93
CA GLY A 146 -5.13 -23.15 -8.31
C GLY A 146 -4.15 -24.20 -8.81
N ASP A 147 -2.93 -24.21 -8.28
CA ASP A 147 -2.02 -25.34 -8.43
C ASP A 147 -1.93 -26.11 -7.11
N PHE A 148 -1.77 -27.44 -7.21
CA PHE A 148 -2.00 -28.47 -6.18
C PHE A 148 -3.48 -28.85 -6.07
N GLU A 149 -3.75 -30.14 -5.90
CA GLU A 149 -5.03 -30.85 -6.14
C GLU A 149 -6.29 -30.30 -5.40
N ASP A 150 -6.15 -29.20 -4.64
CA ASP A 150 -7.21 -28.52 -3.88
C ASP A 150 -7.22 -26.97 -4.02
N ASN A 151 -6.76 -26.39 -5.15
CA ASN A 151 -6.75 -24.94 -5.42
C ASN A 151 -5.98 -24.09 -4.38
N GLY A 152 -4.84 -24.59 -3.90
CA GLY A 152 -4.05 -23.90 -2.88
C GLY A 152 -4.66 -23.89 -1.47
N LYS A 153 -5.82 -24.54 -1.23
CA LYS A 153 -6.48 -24.61 0.10
C LYS A 153 -5.58 -25.12 1.22
N ASP A 154 -4.79 -26.14 0.93
CA ASP A 154 -3.81 -26.70 1.88
C ASP A 154 -2.67 -25.72 2.24
N ASN A 155 -2.60 -24.58 1.58
CA ASN A 155 -1.69 -23.49 1.92
C ASN A 155 -2.46 -22.16 1.98
N GLU A 156 -3.69 -22.15 2.47
CA GLU A 156 -4.49 -20.92 2.64
C GLU A 156 -4.61 -20.08 1.35
N TYR A 157 -4.85 -20.75 0.22
CA TYR A 157 -5.04 -20.14 -1.10
C TYR A 157 -3.84 -19.32 -1.61
N TRP A 158 -2.62 -19.78 -1.31
CA TRP A 158 -1.38 -19.24 -1.89
C TRP A 158 -1.41 -19.19 -3.42
N GLY A 159 -0.68 -18.21 -3.97
CA GLY A 159 -0.59 -18.01 -5.41
C GLY A 159 -1.68 -17.11 -5.98
N PHE A 160 -2.54 -16.50 -5.16
CA PHE A 160 -3.42 -15.42 -5.60
C PHE A 160 -2.61 -14.15 -5.88
N GLY A 161 -2.36 -13.83 -7.15
CA GLY A 161 -1.45 -12.74 -7.51
C GLY A 161 -1.58 -12.22 -8.94
N VAL A 162 -0.75 -11.25 -9.29
CA VAL A 162 -0.73 -10.62 -10.65
C VAL A 162 -0.19 -11.53 -11.74
N THR A 163 0.33 -12.70 -11.37
CA THR A 163 0.97 -13.64 -12.30
C THR A 163 0.00 -14.74 -12.66
N ASN A 164 -0.08 -15.09 -13.94
CA ASN A 164 -0.73 -16.31 -14.39
C ASN A 164 0.25 -17.49 -14.30
N PHE A 165 0.04 -18.41 -13.36
CA PHE A 165 0.97 -19.53 -13.12
C PHE A 165 1.04 -20.49 -14.31
N ASN A 166 -0.06 -20.70 -15.04
CA ASN A 166 -0.07 -21.50 -16.26
C ASN A 166 0.84 -20.90 -17.36
N GLU A 167 1.10 -19.61 -17.31
CA GLU A 167 2.10 -18.95 -18.16
C GLU A 167 3.51 -19.01 -17.55
N ALA A 168 3.65 -18.70 -16.27
CA ALA A 168 4.94 -18.65 -15.57
C ALA A 168 5.67 -20.00 -15.50
N PHE A 169 4.93 -21.09 -15.44
CA PHE A 169 5.50 -22.43 -15.25
C PHE A 169 5.08 -23.39 -16.36
N ARG A 170 4.91 -22.88 -17.60
CA ARG A 170 4.63 -23.70 -18.79
C ARG A 170 5.59 -24.90 -18.86
N GLY A 171 5.03 -26.11 -18.94
CA GLY A 171 5.80 -27.36 -19.03
C GLY A 171 5.94 -28.14 -17.71
N ALA A 172 5.48 -27.61 -16.58
CA ALA A 172 5.28 -28.39 -15.37
C ALA A 172 4.07 -29.33 -15.55
N SER A 173 4.34 -30.62 -15.79
CA SER A 173 3.30 -31.65 -15.94
C SER A 173 2.50 -31.79 -14.64
N ASN A 174 1.17 -31.71 -14.73
CA ASN A 174 0.15 -31.85 -13.66
C ASN A 174 -0.53 -30.56 -13.18
N ARG A 175 -0.77 -29.59 -14.07
CA ARG A 175 -1.64 -28.44 -13.78
C ARG A 175 -3.02 -28.64 -14.36
N THR A 176 -3.98 -28.99 -13.52
CA THR A 176 -5.39 -29.23 -13.90
C THR A 176 -6.34 -28.14 -13.40
N GLY A 177 -5.84 -27.20 -12.60
CA GLY A 177 -6.63 -26.11 -12.05
C GLY A 177 -7.02 -25.06 -13.09
N GLN A 178 -8.24 -24.54 -12.97
CA GLN A 178 -8.68 -23.39 -13.74
C GLN A 178 -8.06 -22.13 -13.13
N ASN A 179 -7.34 -21.34 -13.94
CA ASN A 179 -6.93 -20.01 -13.51
C ASN A 179 -8.12 -19.06 -13.63
N LEU A 180 -8.73 -18.74 -12.49
CA LEU A 180 -9.79 -17.74 -12.45
C LEU A 180 -9.17 -16.34 -12.48
N ILE A 181 -9.66 -15.51 -13.38
CA ILE A 181 -9.29 -14.10 -13.45
C ILE A 181 -10.18 -13.32 -12.48
N VAL A 182 -9.57 -12.64 -11.53
CA VAL A 182 -10.25 -11.83 -10.51
C VAL A 182 -9.79 -10.38 -10.65
N ARG A 183 -10.73 -9.44 -10.75
CA ARG A 183 -10.43 -8.01 -10.71
C ARG A 183 -10.45 -7.55 -9.27
N VAL A 184 -9.37 -6.91 -8.85
CA VAL A 184 -9.22 -6.41 -7.48
C VAL A 184 -8.89 -4.92 -7.51
N PRO A 185 -9.49 -4.11 -6.62
CA PRO A 185 -9.07 -2.73 -6.47
C PRO A 185 -7.65 -2.69 -5.89
N SER A 186 -6.89 -1.68 -6.27
CA SER A 186 -5.60 -1.35 -5.67
C SER A 186 -5.55 0.09 -5.16
N VAL A 187 -4.59 0.35 -4.29
CA VAL A 187 -4.24 1.70 -3.82
C VAL A 187 -2.73 1.88 -3.81
N SER A 188 -2.26 3.10 -4.05
CA SER A 188 -0.84 3.43 -3.98
C SER A 188 -0.30 3.24 -2.56
N PHE A 189 0.66 2.33 -2.39
CA PHE A 189 1.30 2.15 -1.09
C PHE A 189 2.06 3.41 -0.63
N ASP A 190 2.59 4.18 -1.57
CA ASP A 190 3.27 5.44 -1.28
C ASP A 190 2.32 6.48 -0.65
N GLU A 191 1.09 6.56 -1.16
CA GLU A 191 0.04 7.41 -0.59
C GLU A 191 -0.41 6.90 0.79
N ILE A 192 -0.48 5.58 0.99
CA ILE A 192 -0.79 4.99 2.30
C ILE A 192 0.26 5.40 3.35
N LEU A 193 1.55 5.26 3.04
CA LEU A 193 2.63 5.68 3.94
C LEU A 193 2.58 7.19 4.21
N SER A 194 2.24 7.98 3.20
CA SER A 194 2.03 9.42 3.35
C SER A 194 0.90 9.74 4.34
N GLN A 195 -0.21 9.00 4.31
CA GLN A 195 -1.29 9.16 5.29
C GLN A 195 -0.89 8.73 6.70
N ILE A 196 -0.16 7.61 6.83
CA ILE A 196 0.38 7.14 8.11
C ILE A 196 1.27 8.21 8.73
N SER A 197 2.10 8.89 7.92
CA SER A 197 2.99 9.96 8.39
C SER A 197 2.25 11.18 8.95
N ARG A 198 1.00 11.40 8.52
CA ARG A 198 0.14 12.55 8.90
C ARG A 198 -0.85 12.22 10.01
N ARG A 199 -0.82 11.01 10.56
CA ARG A 199 -1.74 10.59 11.62
C ARG A 199 -1.61 11.50 12.84
N ALA A 200 -2.73 11.77 13.49
CA ALA A 200 -2.71 12.40 14.80
C ALA A 200 -2.05 11.44 15.80
N MET A 201 -1.08 11.91 16.58
CA MET A 201 -0.47 11.15 17.66
C MET A 201 -0.70 11.86 19.00
N PRO A 202 -0.85 11.12 20.11
CA PRO A 202 -0.90 11.73 21.43
C PRO A 202 0.36 12.57 21.70
N SER A 203 0.19 13.78 22.25
CA SER A 203 1.28 14.77 22.44
C SER A 203 2.47 14.26 23.26
N ILE A 204 2.24 13.26 24.11
CA ILE A 204 3.27 12.60 24.93
C ILE A 204 4.23 11.71 24.12
N HIS A 205 3.92 11.38 22.85
CA HIS A 205 4.74 10.55 21.99
C HIS A 205 5.25 11.37 20.78
N PRO A 206 6.49 11.91 20.83
CA PRO A 206 7.01 12.80 19.79
C PRO A 206 7.31 12.07 18.47
N ARG A 207 7.39 10.74 18.49
CA ARG A 207 7.56 9.90 17.31
C ARG A 207 7.01 8.50 17.55
N GLY A 208 6.17 8.05 16.63
CA GLY A 208 5.74 6.67 16.54
C GLY A 208 6.61 5.81 15.63
N ARG A 209 6.44 4.49 15.69
CA ARG A 209 7.16 3.53 14.83
C ARG A 209 6.24 2.90 13.78
N VAL A 210 6.81 2.57 12.62
CA VAL A 210 6.09 1.87 11.56
C VAL A 210 6.83 0.59 11.15
N ILE A 211 6.12 -0.53 11.19
CA ILE A 211 6.57 -1.84 10.71
C ILE A 211 5.76 -2.21 9.48
N VAL A 212 6.40 -2.76 8.46
CA VAL A 212 5.75 -3.27 7.25
C VAL A 212 6.16 -4.73 7.04
N LYS A 213 5.20 -5.64 6.87
CA LYS A 213 5.41 -6.95 6.23
C LYS A 213 4.93 -6.79 4.79
N MET A 214 5.78 -7.10 3.81
CA MET A 214 5.43 -7.02 2.39
C MET A 214 5.69 -8.34 1.71
N ASP A 215 4.61 -8.94 1.24
CA ASP A 215 4.54 -10.14 0.43
C ASP A 215 3.24 -10.00 -0.36
N ILE A 216 3.37 -9.45 -1.57
CA ILE A 216 2.27 -9.00 -2.43
C ILE A 216 2.38 -9.66 -3.80
N GLU A 217 2.88 -10.90 -3.81
CA GLU A 217 2.80 -11.86 -4.91
C GLU A 217 3.26 -11.29 -6.27
N GLY A 218 4.41 -10.59 -6.25
CA GLY A 218 5.09 -10.08 -7.44
C GLY A 218 5.00 -8.56 -7.62
N LEU A 219 4.06 -7.89 -6.95
CA LEU A 219 3.95 -6.42 -7.01
C LEU A 219 5.12 -5.69 -6.34
N GLU A 220 5.98 -6.38 -5.59
CA GLU A 220 7.13 -5.76 -4.89
C GLU A 220 8.06 -5.05 -5.87
N PHE A 221 8.20 -5.60 -7.09
CA PHE A 221 9.01 -5.06 -8.17
C PHE A 221 8.52 -3.71 -8.71
N ALA A 222 7.25 -3.36 -8.50
CA ALA A 222 6.70 -2.05 -8.83
C ALA A 222 6.63 -1.14 -7.59
N VAL A 223 6.15 -1.67 -6.47
CA VAL A 223 5.82 -0.90 -5.27
C VAL A 223 7.07 -0.43 -4.54
N VAL A 224 8.05 -1.31 -4.30
CA VAL A 224 9.24 -0.95 -3.51
C VAL A 224 10.05 0.17 -4.15
N PRO A 225 10.37 0.14 -5.46
CA PRO A 225 11.08 1.25 -6.10
C PRO A 225 10.37 2.60 -5.98
N GLN A 226 9.03 2.63 -6.07
CA GLN A 226 8.24 3.86 -5.94
C GLN A 226 8.39 4.45 -4.53
N VAL A 227 8.23 3.63 -3.49
CA VAL A 227 8.32 4.05 -2.08
C VAL A 227 9.74 4.46 -1.68
N VAL A 228 10.76 3.87 -2.33
CA VAL A 228 12.15 4.32 -2.21
C VAL A 228 12.34 5.68 -2.88
N ALA A 229 11.85 5.84 -4.11
CA ALA A 229 12.01 7.05 -4.90
C ALA A 229 11.31 8.27 -4.29
N SER A 230 10.16 8.09 -3.64
CA SER A 230 9.46 9.15 -2.90
C SER A 230 10.15 9.54 -1.58
N GLY A 231 11.07 8.71 -1.09
CA GLY A 231 11.70 8.82 0.21
C GLY A 231 10.81 8.37 1.39
N ASN A 232 9.59 7.88 1.13
CA ASN A 232 8.68 7.44 2.19
C ASN A 232 9.19 6.19 2.91
N LEU A 233 9.92 5.31 2.22
CA LEU A 233 10.62 4.20 2.88
C LEU A 233 11.43 4.74 4.07
N CYS A 234 12.18 5.81 3.83
CA CYS A 234 13.10 6.33 4.82
C CYS A 234 12.45 7.18 5.91
N ARG A 235 11.47 8.00 5.52
CA ARG A 235 10.84 8.97 6.42
C ARG A 235 9.83 8.33 7.36
N VAL A 236 9.12 7.32 6.86
CA VAL A 236 7.93 6.76 7.52
C VAL A 236 8.24 5.40 8.14
N VAL A 237 8.94 4.52 7.44
CA VAL A 237 9.11 3.12 7.84
C VAL A 237 10.35 2.93 8.71
N ASP A 238 10.20 2.32 9.88
CA ASP A 238 11.32 2.00 10.77
C ASP A 238 11.84 0.57 10.52
N TRP A 239 10.96 -0.35 10.14
CA TRP A 239 11.32 -1.72 9.80
C TRP A 239 10.42 -2.27 8.70
N ILE A 240 11.00 -2.96 7.71
CA ILE A 240 10.25 -3.64 6.66
C ILE A 240 10.82 -5.02 6.36
N SER A 241 9.92 -6.00 6.25
CA SER A 241 10.20 -7.24 5.53
C SER A 241 9.72 -7.13 4.10
N VAL A 242 10.53 -7.55 3.13
CA VAL A 242 10.12 -7.69 1.73
C VAL A 242 10.44 -9.10 1.26
N GLU A 243 9.39 -9.88 0.98
CA GLU A 243 9.50 -11.14 0.26
C GLU A 243 9.46 -10.89 -1.24
N TRP A 244 10.55 -11.24 -1.93
CA TRP A 244 10.62 -11.06 -3.37
C TRP A 244 10.19 -12.35 -4.06
N HIS A 245 9.32 -12.22 -5.06
CA HIS A 245 8.72 -13.34 -5.77
C HIS A 245 9.26 -13.54 -7.20
N PRO A 246 10.58 -13.69 -7.45
CA PRO A 246 11.09 -13.81 -8.82
C PRO A 246 10.70 -15.12 -9.51
N LYS A 247 10.31 -16.14 -8.73
CA LYS A 247 9.77 -17.42 -9.23
C LYS A 247 8.47 -17.24 -10.02
N LEU A 248 7.79 -16.11 -9.85
CA LEU A 248 6.55 -15.76 -10.54
C LEU A 248 6.79 -15.09 -11.90
N ALA A 249 8.02 -15.02 -12.40
CA ALA A 249 8.25 -14.54 -13.76
C ALA A 249 7.58 -15.45 -14.81
N PRO A 250 6.97 -14.90 -15.88
CA PRO A 250 7.02 -13.51 -16.28
C PRO A 250 6.08 -12.61 -15.47
N LEU A 251 6.61 -11.52 -14.93
CA LEU A 251 5.83 -10.54 -14.17
C LEU A 251 5.32 -9.42 -15.08
N ARG A 252 3.99 -9.29 -15.18
CA ARG A 252 3.31 -8.28 -15.98
C ARG A 252 2.59 -7.30 -15.05
N LEU A 253 3.32 -6.36 -14.45
CA LEU A 253 2.74 -5.51 -13.39
C LEU A 253 1.84 -4.42 -13.98
N HIS A 254 2.23 -3.80 -15.11
CA HIS A 254 1.40 -2.87 -15.88
C HIS A 254 1.75 -2.90 -17.38
N SER A 255 0.82 -2.47 -18.25
CA SER A 255 1.03 -2.43 -19.71
C SER A 255 2.15 -1.49 -20.16
N ASN A 256 2.51 -0.48 -19.35
CA ASN A 256 3.49 0.56 -19.68
C ASN A 256 4.84 0.38 -18.96
N GLN A 257 5.08 -0.76 -18.33
CA GLN A 257 6.25 -0.95 -17.49
C GLN A 257 7.53 -1.17 -18.31
N ARG A 258 8.63 -0.50 -17.92
CA ARG A 258 9.96 -0.62 -18.53
C ARG A 258 10.84 -1.74 -17.95
N LEU A 259 10.37 -2.44 -16.91
CA LEU A 259 11.12 -3.51 -16.26
C LEU A 259 10.86 -4.83 -17.00
N HIS A 260 11.92 -5.37 -17.61
CA HIS A 260 11.88 -6.64 -18.33
C HIS A 260 12.01 -7.82 -17.34
N LEU A 261 10.88 -8.24 -16.78
CA LEU A 261 10.80 -9.35 -15.81
C LEU A 261 10.28 -10.64 -16.48
N ASP A 262 10.73 -10.91 -17.71
CA ASP A 262 10.22 -12.01 -18.54
C ASP A 262 10.70 -13.41 -18.12
N THR A 263 11.78 -13.50 -17.33
CA THR A 263 12.34 -14.78 -16.88
C THR A 263 12.66 -14.73 -15.39
N ILE A 264 12.71 -15.91 -14.75
CA ILE A 264 13.08 -16.04 -13.33
C ILE A 264 14.47 -15.41 -13.09
N LEU A 265 15.41 -15.64 -14.00
CA LEU A 265 16.75 -15.06 -13.92
C LEU A 265 16.70 -13.52 -13.95
N ASN A 266 15.96 -12.93 -14.89
CA ASN A 266 15.82 -11.47 -14.99
C ASN A 266 15.18 -10.89 -13.70
N ALA A 267 14.17 -11.55 -13.15
CA ALA A 267 13.53 -11.14 -11.92
C ALA A 267 14.47 -11.29 -10.70
N GLN A 268 15.23 -12.38 -10.61
CA GLN A 268 16.24 -12.58 -9.55
C GLN A 268 17.34 -11.53 -9.60
N THR A 269 17.89 -11.25 -10.78
CA THR A 269 18.89 -10.19 -10.98
C THR A 269 18.32 -8.83 -10.61
N THR A 270 17.10 -8.52 -11.07
CA THR A 270 16.44 -7.25 -10.73
C THR A 270 16.21 -7.10 -9.24
N ALA A 271 15.71 -8.14 -8.55
CA ALA A 271 15.54 -8.10 -7.09
C ALA A 271 16.88 -7.88 -6.38
N SER A 272 17.96 -8.50 -6.85
CA SER A 272 19.30 -8.32 -6.30
C SER A 272 19.82 -6.89 -6.47
N VAL A 273 19.62 -6.30 -7.65
CA VAL A 273 19.98 -4.90 -7.93
C VAL A 273 19.16 -3.94 -7.07
N LEU A 274 17.84 -4.15 -6.95
CA LEU A 274 16.97 -3.34 -6.11
C LEU A 274 17.38 -3.43 -4.63
N LYS A 275 17.66 -4.62 -4.12
CA LYS A 275 18.16 -4.81 -2.75
C LYS A 275 19.47 -4.03 -2.51
N GLY A 276 20.40 -4.07 -3.46
CA GLY A 276 21.64 -3.29 -3.41
C GLY A 276 21.39 -1.78 -3.39
N ALA A 277 20.60 -1.29 -4.36
CA ALA A 277 20.26 0.13 -4.48
C ALA A 277 19.53 0.66 -3.24
N ILE A 278 18.61 -0.11 -2.66
CA ILE A 278 17.94 0.23 -1.40
C ILE A 278 18.97 0.34 -0.28
N LYS A 279 19.83 -0.67 -0.10
CA LYS A 279 20.84 -0.66 0.96
C LYS A 279 21.77 0.56 0.85
N ASP A 280 22.25 0.85 -0.36
CA ASP A 280 23.16 1.97 -0.60
C ASP A 280 22.45 3.32 -0.43
N GLY A 281 21.22 3.44 -0.94
CA GLY A 281 20.39 4.64 -0.79
C GLY A 281 20.04 4.94 0.67
N LEU A 282 19.66 3.92 1.44
CA LEU A 282 19.40 4.06 2.87
C LEU A 282 20.65 4.52 3.64
N ARG A 283 21.82 3.96 3.33
CA ARG A 283 23.08 4.37 3.95
C ARG A 283 23.44 5.81 3.60
N ALA A 284 23.37 6.19 2.32
CA ALA A 284 23.70 7.52 1.85
C ALA A 284 22.79 8.60 2.44
N ALA A 285 21.51 8.28 2.64
CA ALA A 285 20.51 9.18 3.22
C ALA A 285 20.56 9.26 4.76
N GLY A 286 21.44 8.51 5.44
CA GLY A 286 21.44 8.41 6.90
C GLY A 286 20.15 7.81 7.46
N CYS A 287 19.55 6.89 6.70
CA CYS A 287 18.24 6.36 6.97
C CYS A 287 18.21 5.36 8.14
N ARG A 288 17.15 5.40 8.96
CA ARG A 288 16.97 4.47 10.09
C ARG A 288 16.20 3.19 9.75
N THR A 289 15.65 3.10 8.55
CA THR A 289 14.84 1.95 8.14
C THR A 289 15.68 0.68 8.08
N GLU A 290 15.24 -0.36 8.77
CA GLU A 290 15.82 -1.70 8.65
C GLU A 290 15.04 -2.51 7.62
N VAL A 291 15.71 -3.00 6.59
CA VAL A 291 15.11 -3.85 5.54
C VAL A 291 15.61 -5.29 5.72
N ARG A 292 14.69 -6.25 5.83
CA ARG A 292 15.01 -7.67 6.00
C ARG A 292 14.26 -8.53 4.98
N PRO A 293 14.85 -9.66 4.54
CA PRO A 293 14.09 -10.73 3.90
C PRO A 293 13.63 -11.69 5.00
N MET A 294 12.45 -11.45 5.58
CA MET A 294 11.90 -12.28 6.64
C MET A 294 10.53 -12.80 6.26
N ASP A 295 10.46 -14.10 6.12
CA ASP A 295 9.23 -14.87 5.93
C ASP A 295 9.02 -15.79 7.16
N ASP A 296 7.77 -15.90 7.60
CA ASP A 296 7.35 -16.52 8.86
C ASP A 296 6.04 -17.31 8.74
N GLU A 297 6.12 -18.45 8.06
CA GLU A 297 5.01 -19.39 7.87
C GLU A 297 4.86 -20.40 9.02
N SER A 298 5.45 -20.12 10.19
CA SER A 298 5.40 -20.99 11.38
C SER A 298 3.97 -21.33 11.81
N TYR A 299 3.02 -20.46 11.47
CA TYR A 299 1.60 -20.61 11.77
C TYR A 299 0.73 -20.45 10.51
N LEU A 300 1.16 -21.03 9.39
CA LEU A 300 0.43 -21.00 8.10
C LEU A 300 -1.08 -21.16 8.25
N HIS A 301 -1.52 -22.15 9.02
CA HIS A 301 -2.95 -22.46 9.22
C HIS A 301 -3.64 -21.70 10.36
N ASP A 302 -2.87 -20.89 11.11
CA ASP A 302 -3.22 -20.22 12.36
C ASP A 302 -3.65 -21.18 13.50
N ARG A 303 -4.61 -22.08 13.28
CA ARG A 303 -5.17 -23.14 14.19
C ARG A 303 -5.67 -22.65 15.56
N VAL A 304 -5.35 -21.43 15.95
CA VAL A 304 -5.85 -20.77 17.15
C VAL A 304 -7.22 -20.16 16.82
N PRO A 305 -8.27 -20.39 17.62
CA PRO A 305 -9.55 -19.71 17.41
C PRO A 305 -9.43 -18.20 17.68
N LEU A 306 -10.26 -17.37 17.04
CA LEU A 306 -10.36 -15.96 17.42
C LEU A 306 -10.92 -15.82 18.84
N PRO A 307 -10.49 -14.80 19.62
CA PRO A 307 -10.99 -14.58 20.98
C PRO A 307 -12.52 -14.49 21.04
N VAL A 308 -13.09 -15.09 22.09
CA VAL A 308 -14.49 -14.92 22.48
C VAL A 308 -14.56 -14.00 23.70
N LEU A 309 -15.48 -13.04 23.69
CA LEU A 309 -15.67 -12.14 24.83
C LEU A 309 -16.05 -12.95 26.08
N GLY A 310 -15.25 -12.83 27.15
CA GLY A 310 -15.43 -13.54 28.41
C GLY A 310 -14.56 -14.78 28.60
N GLY A 311 -13.75 -15.17 27.60
CA GLY A 311 -12.65 -16.11 27.81
C GLY A 311 -11.45 -15.37 28.38
N ALA A 312 -10.91 -15.82 29.51
CA ALA A 312 -9.70 -15.27 30.08
C ALA A 312 -8.54 -15.34 29.07
N LEU A 313 -7.85 -14.21 28.88
CA LEU A 313 -6.48 -14.15 28.35
C LEU A 313 -5.51 -14.67 29.41
#